data_AF-A0A942YVN6-F1
#
_entry.id   AF-A0A942YVN6-F1
#
_cell.length_a   1.000
_cell.length_b   1.000
_cell.length_c   1.000
_cell.angle_alpha   90.00
_cell.angle_beta   90.00
_cell.angle_gamma   90.00
#
_symmetry.space_group_name_H-M   'P 1'
#
loop_
_entity.id
_entity.type
_entity.pdbx_description
1 polymer ?
#
loop_
_entity_poly.entity_id
_entity_poly.type
_entity_poly.pdbx_seq_one_letter_code
_entity_poly.pdbx_strand_id
1 'polypeptide(L)'
;MSLKGNIEVSKRKFCLFETIDMLHRRSRLYKDSSKMTQQERFLLMKYDLKLLENVERMVEHIGKVYDFFLSAEPLEEWWWHLDKVASGELEVEIGLRQKDKVL
;
A
#
# COMPACT_ATOMS: atom_id res chain seq x y z
N MET A 1 13.10 24.50 -33.04
CA MET A 1 13.28 24.92 -31.64
C MET A 1 12.34 24.09 -30.78
N SER A 2 12.87 23.52 -29.71
CA SER A 2 12.38 22.33 -29.00
C SER A 2 11.30 22.64 -27.94
N LEU A 3 10.33 21.71 -27.80
CA LEU A 3 9.59 21.22 -26.61
C LEU A 3 9.15 22.26 -25.54
N LYS A 4 7.93 22.24 -25.01
CA LYS A 4 7.34 21.15 -24.22
C LYS A 4 5.85 21.43 -24.06
N GLY A 5 5.00 20.53 -24.58
CA GLY A 5 3.64 20.41 -24.06
C GLY A 5 3.74 19.88 -22.64
N ASN A 6 3.37 20.70 -21.67
CA ASN A 6 3.21 20.29 -20.28
C ASN A 6 2.11 19.23 -20.25
N ILE A 7 2.50 17.96 -20.24
CA ILE A 7 1.63 16.88 -19.80
C ILE A 7 1.49 17.11 -18.30
N GLU A 8 0.42 17.80 -17.90
CA GLU A 8 -0.06 17.72 -16.53
C GLU A 8 -0.24 16.24 -16.23
N VAL A 9 0.65 15.70 -15.40
CA VAL A 9 0.48 14.38 -14.82
C VAL A 9 -0.83 14.45 -14.07
N SER A 10 -1.86 13.85 -14.66
CA SER A 10 -3.20 13.79 -14.12
C SER A 10 -3.10 13.24 -12.70
N LYS A 11 -3.32 14.11 -11.71
CA LYS A 11 -3.50 13.74 -10.31
C LYS A 11 -4.68 12.77 -10.28
N ARG A 12 -4.40 11.47 -10.33
CA ARG A 12 -5.42 10.42 -10.19
C ARG A 12 -6.12 10.68 -8.85
N LYS A 13 -7.34 11.20 -8.92
CA LYS A 13 -8.28 11.20 -7.79
C LYS A 13 -8.77 9.77 -7.72
N PHE A 14 -8.21 8.98 -6.80
CA PHE A 14 -8.88 7.75 -6.40
C PHE A 14 -10.15 8.16 -5.65
N CYS A 15 -11.26 7.50 -5.92
CA CYS A 15 -12.42 7.70 -5.05
C CYS A 15 -12.17 6.96 -3.72
N LEU A 16 -12.83 7.43 -2.66
CA LEU A 16 -12.66 6.87 -1.31
C LEU A 16 -12.97 5.37 -1.28
N PHE A 17 -14.03 4.97 -1.97
CA PHE A 17 -14.47 3.58 -2.05
C PHE A 17 -13.44 2.68 -2.74
N GLU A 18 -12.88 3.11 -3.88
CA GLU A 18 -11.83 2.37 -4.58
C GLU A 18 -10.58 2.22 -3.70
N THR A 19 -10.26 3.24 -2.91
CA THR A 19 -9.11 3.20 -2.02
C THR A 19 -9.31 2.21 -0.86
N ILE A 20 -10.51 2.14 -0.28
CA ILE A 20 -10.83 1.12 0.72
C ILE A 20 -10.84 -0.29 0.12
N ASP A 21 -11.42 -0.47 -1.08
CA ASP A 21 -11.37 -1.77 -1.76
C ASP A 21 -9.92 -2.19 -2.08
N MET A 22 -9.02 -1.25 -2.38
CA MET A 22 -7.59 -1.53 -2.53
C MET A 22 -6.98 -2.12 -1.24
N LEU A 23 -7.31 -1.60 -0.07
CA LEU A 23 -6.83 -2.15 1.21
C LEU A 23 -7.37 -3.57 1.44
N HIS A 24 -8.66 -3.81 1.18
CA HIS A 24 -9.22 -5.16 1.24
C HIS A 24 -8.58 -6.13 0.23
N ARG A 25 -8.26 -5.65 -0.98
CA ARG A 25 -7.50 -6.45 -1.96
C ARG A 25 -6.12 -6.79 -1.42
N ARG A 26 -5.44 -5.85 -0.78
CA ARG A 26 -4.12 -6.09 -0.19
C ARG A 26 -4.16 -7.16 0.92
N SER A 27 -5.23 -7.19 1.71
CA SER A 27 -5.51 -8.28 2.68
C SER A 27 -5.73 -9.63 2.03
N ARG A 28 -6.48 -9.69 0.92
CA ARG A 28 -6.64 -10.94 0.15
C ARG A 28 -5.31 -11.43 -0.39
N LEU A 29 -4.51 -10.53 -0.96
CA LEU A 29 -3.17 -10.82 -1.47
C LEU A 29 -2.22 -11.31 -0.36
N TYR A 30 -2.33 -10.75 0.85
CA TYR A 30 -1.55 -11.24 2.00
C TYR A 30 -1.89 -12.70 2.35
N LYS A 31 -3.18 -13.04 2.39
CA LYS A 31 -3.68 -14.40 2.67
C LYS A 31 -3.24 -15.40 1.60
N ASP A 32 -3.16 -14.97 0.34
CA ASP A 32 -2.72 -15.78 -0.79
C ASP A 32 -1.21 -15.69 -1.08
N SER A 33 -0.42 -15.01 -0.24
CA SER A 33 1.00 -14.75 -0.50
C SER A 33 1.83 -16.01 -0.73
N SER A 34 1.47 -17.13 -0.10
CA SER A 34 2.13 -18.44 -0.29
C SER A 34 1.96 -19.00 -1.72
N LYS A 35 0.95 -18.55 -2.45
CA LYS A 35 0.65 -18.99 -3.83
C LYS A 35 1.26 -18.08 -4.89
N MET A 36 1.81 -16.94 -4.49
CA MET A 36 2.40 -15.98 -5.42
C MET A 36 3.76 -16.44 -5.93
N THR A 37 3.96 -16.25 -7.24
CA THR A 37 5.28 -16.28 -7.87
C THR A 37 6.19 -15.16 -7.34
N GLN A 38 7.50 -15.30 -7.52
CA GLN A 38 8.45 -14.25 -7.15
C GLN A 38 8.17 -12.94 -7.90
N GLN A 39 7.75 -13.01 -9.17
CA GLN A 39 7.42 -11.84 -9.98
C GLN A 39 6.20 -11.10 -9.43
N GLU A 40 5.16 -11.83 -9.01
CA GLU A 40 3.97 -11.23 -8.39
C GLU A 40 4.29 -10.59 -7.03
N ARG A 41 5.14 -11.24 -6.22
CA ARG A 41 5.62 -10.66 -4.95
C ARG A 41 6.41 -9.38 -5.18
N PHE A 42 7.32 -9.37 -6.17
CA PHE A 42 8.06 -8.16 -6.53
C PHE A 42 7.13 -7.03 -6.99
N LEU A 43 6.10 -7.37 -7.79
CA LEU A 43 5.11 -6.40 -8.22
C LEU A 43 4.29 -5.85 -7.04
N LEU A 44 3.89 -6.70 -6.09
CA LEU A 44 3.20 -6.30 -4.88
C LEU A 44 4.06 -5.35 -4.03
N MET A 45 5.34 -5.69 -3.83
CA MET A 45 6.30 -4.82 -3.13
C MET A 45 6.43 -3.45 -3.80
N LYS A 46 6.47 -3.40 -5.13
CA LYS A 46 6.51 -2.14 -5.87
C LYS A 46 5.26 -1.27 -5.62
N TYR A 47 4.09 -1.89 -5.46
CA TYR A 47 2.86 -1.16 -5.11
C TYR A 47 2.82 -0.75 -3.64
N ASP A 48 3.32 -1.59 -2.74
CA ASP A 48 3.48 -1.26 -1.32
C ASP A 48 4.41 -0.05 -1.16
N LEU A 49 5.54 0.01 -1.88
CA LEU A 49 6.43 1.18 -1.88
C LEU A 49 5.73 2.44 -2.37
N LYS A 50 4.93 2.36 -3.45
CA LYS A 50 4.15 3.51 -3.93
C LYS A 50 3.12 4.00 -2.91
N LEU A 51 2.52 3.08 -2.15
CA LEU A 51 1.61 3.42 -1.06
C LEU A 51 2.36 4.18 0.04
N LEU A 52 3.54 3.68 0.43
CA LEU A 52 4.40 4.30 1.45
C LEU A 52 4.93 5.68 1.02
N GLU A 53 5.33 5.84 -0.25
CA GLU A 53 5.73 7.14 -0.83
C GLU A 53 4.62 8.20 -0.74
N ASN A 54 3.37 7.78 -0.59
CA ASN A 54 2.20 8.66 -0.51
C ASN A 54 1.48 8.57 0.85
N VAL A 55 2.10 8.00 1.89
CA VAL A 55 1.42 7.57 3.12
C VAL A 55 0.63 8.69 3.79
N GLU A 56 1.20 9.89 3.95
CA GLU A 56 0.50 11.03 4.57
C GLU A 56 -0.77 11.42 3.82
N ARG A 57 -0.69 11.50 2.49
CA ARG A 57 -1.83 11.82 1.62
C ARG A 57 -2.88 10.72 1.67
N MET A 58 -2.45 9.46 1.80
CA MET A 58 -3.35 8.31 1.88
C MET A 58 -4.07 8.27 3.23
N VAL A 59 -3.39 8.58 4.34
CA VAL A 59 -4.01 8.77 5.66
C VAL A 59 -5.07 9.87 5.60
N GLU A 60 -4.73 11.04 5.05
CA GLU A 60 -5.71 12.14 4.94
C GLU A 60 -6.92 11.75 4.08
N HIS A 61 -6.68 11.03 2.97
CA HIS A 61 -7.75 10.60 2.08
C HIS A 61 -8.64 9.53 2.73
N ILE A 62 -8.06 8.42 3.17
CA ILE A 62 -8.76 7.27 3.75
C ILE A 62 -9.44 7.65 5.07
N GLY A 63 -8.79 8.51 5.88
CA GLY A 63 -9.29 9.02 7.16
C GLY A 63 -10.64 9.73 7.08
N LYS A 64 -11.09 10.12 5.88
CA LYS A 64 -12.42 10.70 5.65
C LYS A 64 -13.56 9.70 5.83
N VAL A 65 -13.28 8.40 5.73
CA VAL A 65 -14.28 7.32 5.80
C VAL A 65 -13.87 6.15 6.69
N TYR A 66 -12.62 6.10 7.12
CA TYR A 66 -12.07 5.04 7.95
C TYR A 66 -11.35 5.64 9.16
N ASP A 67 -11.75 5.23 10.35
CA ASP A 67 -11.09 5.63 11.59
C ASP A 67 -9.97 4.63 11.92
N PHE A 68 -8.73 5.03 11.67
CA PHE A 68 -7.55 4.20 11.92
C PHE A 68 -7.38 3.82 13.41
N PHE A 69 -7.84 4.68 14.34
CA PHE A 69 -7.77 4.40 15.76
C PHE A 69 -8.63 3.20 16.16
N LEU A 70 -9.72 2.97 15.41
CA LEU A 70 -10.65 1.86 15.62
C LEU A 70 -10.27 0.59 14.84
N SER A 71 -9.14 0.60 14.13
CA SER A 71 -8.67 -0.56 13.37
C SER A 71 -8.43 -1.77 14.30
N ALA A 72 -9.19 -2.85 14.06
CA ALA A 72 -9.02 -4.13 14.73
C ALA A 72 -8.17 -5.13 13.93
N GLU A 73 -7.65 -4.70 12.77
CA GLU A 73 -6.86 -5.56 11.89
C GLU A 73 -5.48 -5.85 12.50
N PRO A 74 -4.92 -7.05 12.28
CA PRO A 74 -3.61 -7.42 12.84
C PRO A 74 -2.50 -6.53 12.25
N LEU A 75 -1.41 -6.32 13.01
CA LEU A 75 -0.31 -5.43 12.60
C LEU A 75 0.42 -5.93 11.34
N GLU A 76 0.40 -7.23 11.06
CA GLU A 76 0.92 -7.80 9.81
C GLU A 76 0.19 -7.27 8.57
N GLU A 77 -1.06 -6.82 8.74
CA GLU A 77 -1.83 -6.08 7.74
C GLU A 77 -1.63 -4.57 7.89
N TRP A 78 -0.37 -4.13 7.94
CA TRP A 78 0.06 -2.75 8.22
C TRP A 78 -0.62 -1.67 7.38
N TRP A 79 -1.14 -1.99 6.19
CA TRP A 79 -1.88 -1.04 5.35
C TRP A 79 -3.23 -0.62 5.95
N TRP A 80 -3.71 -1.27 7.00
CA TRP A 80 -4.82 -0.82 7.84
C TRP A 80 -4.40 0.10 9.00
N HIS A 81 -3.10 0.36 9.12
CA HIS A 81 -2.47 1.15 10.18
C HIS A 81 -1.58 2.24 9.56
N LEU A 82 -1.99 2.82 8.42
CA LEU A 82 -1.20 3.83 7.70
C LEU A 82 -0.93 5.08 8.52
N ASP A 83 -1.80 5.40 9.49
CA ASP A 83 -1.61 6.47 10.46
C ASP A 83 -0.35 6.24 11.30
N LYS A 84 -0.16 5.02 11.81
CA LYS A 84 1.03 4.62 12.60
C LYS A 84 2.28 4.55 11.75
N VAL A 85 2.14 4.17 10.47
CA VAL A 85 3.25 4.22 9.52
C VAL A 85 3.66 5.66 9.23
N ALA A 86 2.69 6.55 9.01
CA ALA A 86 2.94 7.97 8.76
C ALA A 86 3.54 8.68 9.99
N SER A 87 3.13 8.30 11.21
CA SER A 87 3.70 8.86 12.45
C SER A 87 5.07 8.28 12.81
N GLY A 88 5.50 7.19 12.17
CA GLY A 88 6.72 6.46 12.50
C GLY A 88 6.60 5.53 13.71
N GLU A 89 5.40 5.34 14.26
CA GLU A 89 5.11 4.36 15.32
C GLU A 89 5.17 2.91 14.82
N LEU A 90 4.93 2.69 13.52
CA LEU A 90 5.02 1.39 12.87
C LEU A 90 6.01 1.43 11.70
N GLU A 91 7.16 0.78 11.88
CA GLU A 91 8.14 0.59 10.81
C GLU A 91 7.74 -0.60 9.93
N VAL A 92 7.80 -0.42 8.60
CA VAL A 92 7.42 -1.43 7.62
C VAL A 92 8.63 -1.86 6.82
N GLU A 93 9.05 -3.11 6.99
CA GLU A 93 10.09 -3.72 6.16
C GLU A 93 9.47 -4.28 4.87
N ILE A 94 9.85 -3.70 3.72
CA ILE A 94 9.49 -4.22 2.39
C ILE A 94 10.64 -5.10 1.88
N GLY A 95 10.47 -6.42 1.94
CA GLY A 95 11.49 -7.37 1.51
C GLY A 95 10.94 -8.74 1.11
N LEU A 96 11.72 -9.49 0.34
CA LEU A 96 11.45 -10.90 0.08
C LEU A 96 11.71 -11.71 1.36
N ARG A 97 10.70 -12.41 1.89
CA ARG A 97 10.89 -13.30 3.04
C ARG A 97 11.68 -14.55 2.61
N GLN A 98 12.71 -14.92 3.37
CA GLN A 98 13.63 -16.03 3.05
C GLN A 98 13.01 -17.44 2.97
N LYS A 99 11.70 -17.62 3.21
CA LYS A 99 11.02 -18.92 3.02
C LYS A 99 11.03 -19.43 1.57
N ASP A 100 11.46 -18.60 0.62
CA ASP A 100 11.54 -18.94 -0.79
C ASP A 100 12.84 -19.68 -1.18
N LYS A 101 13.74 -19.94 -0.21
CA LYS A 101 14.87 -20.86 -0.38
C LYS A 101 14.50 -22.25 0.17
N VAL A 102 13.67 -22.98 -0.56
CA VAL A 102 13.71 -24.44 -0.53
C VAL A 102 14.36 -24.86 -1.84
N LEU A 103 15.66 -25.13 -1.78
CA LEU A 103 16.44 -25.85 -2.80
C LEU A 103 16.16 -27.34 -2.63
#